data_AF-A0A821NLS3-F1
#
_entry.id   AF-A0A821NLS3-F1
#
_cell.length_a   1.000
_cell.length_b   1.000
_cell.length_c   1.000
_cell.angle_alpha   90.00
_cell.angle_beta   90.00
_cell.angle_gamma   90.00
#
_symmetry.space_group_name_H-M   'P 1'
#
loop_
_entity.id
_entity.type
_entity.pdbx_description
1 polymer ?
#
loop_
_entity_poly.entity_id
_entity_poly.type
_entity_poly.pdbx_seq_one_letter_code
_entity_poly.pdbx_strand_id
1 'polypeptide(L)'
;MISKKKQLNFFRSGKPPAGPTTQIRSKIGTSNGTSTYPLQSQTSRELLRENSSESSRRSSGAGIPSSNNVSMTNTRNLSREQSRESNVNTIISSNKISIATINNTNISKIEYDEEKTIGHVHSLIEEYTENYSDNDDRPIHEAIEDVKEFCTTNIDQQALIIRELFTNVLEAKPRARKAIGHLLDIVLHKNIISEEAFLSGFKMVIELVPDFAVDIPLIWQYIGEILGAFIGGPTSNMLLLKPLLNLVPDEKCKQLFQYIIRYAIELSSKSRIQRFWQSSGFSLNDLFKIDSLDSSFINEFNWLSETTSLIKETIIVPHADMPLVRLFKSVSDQGTMVTDTEIITYIETHMNSKDKYYIRNIVLSYLEACLINREPQKKIQEDIAKKRMNILKKIIQHTSNAEIQAVYAIQNFVNKLEHPPKMAQLLFDIFYDEECVSEDAFFEWLKNPDPSETEGHSVVEMSTKDFFTWLEQADTELEGGEEEEES
;
A
#
# COMPACT_ATOMS: atom_id res chain seq x y z
N MET A 1 -33.69 -32.50 -46.39
CA MET A 1 -32.94 -32.39 -47.67
C MET A 1 -31.92 -31.26 -47.55
N ILE A 2 -30.78 -31.34 -48.26
CA ILE A 2 -29.92 -30.23 -48.77
C ILE A 2 -29.64 -29.05 -47.79
N SER A 3 -28.46 -28.79 -47.19
CA SER A 3 -27.02 -28.97 -47.51
C SER A 3 -26.36 -27.86 -48.37
N LYS A 4 -25.10 -27.51 -47.98
CA LYS A 4 -24.15 -26.43 -48.44
C LYS A 4 -24.08 -25.22 -47.48
N LYS A 5 -22.94 -24.80 -46.88
CA LYS A 5 -21.48 -25.14 -46.93
C LYS A 5 -20.67 -24.52 -48.09
N LYS A 6 -19.57 -23.80 -47.74
CA LYS A 6 -18.47 -23.21 -48.59
C LYS A 6 -18.88 -22.00 -49.47
N GLN A 7 -18.02 -21.05 -49.89
CA GLN A 7 -16.57 -20.72 -49.65
C GLN A 7 -16.43 -19.15 -49.67
N LEU A 8 -15.30 -18.41 -49.76
CA LEU A 8 -13.93 -18.64 -50.25
C LEU A 8 -12.83 -18.04 -49.32
N ASN A 9 -12.07 -17.01 -49.73
CA ASN A 9 -10.86 -16.43 -49.08
C ASN A 9 -10.34 -15.17 -49.85
N PHE A 10 -9.30 -14.52 -49.30
CA PHE A 10 -8.35 -13.54 -49.92
C PHE A 10 -8.74 -12.06 -50.12
N PHE A 11 -8.07 -11.14 -49.41
CA PHE A 11 -6.91 -10.30 -49.84
C PHE A 11 -6.37 -9.59 -48.56
N ARG A 12 -5.17 -9.84 -48.02
CA ARG A 12 -3.76 -9.64 -48.45
C ARG A 12 -3.21 -8.21 -48.23
N SER A 13 -2.35 -8.09 -47.21
CA SER A 13 -1.20 -7.15 -47.04
C SER A 13 -1.39 -5.63 -47.17
N GLY A 14 -1.11 -4.91 -46.08
CA GLY A 14 -0.70 -3.50 -46.09
C GLY A 14 0.22 -3.18 -44.91
N LYS A 15 1.49 -2.78 -45.17
CA LYS A 15 2.37 -2.17 -44.17
C LYS A 15 2.17 -0.64 -44.18
N PRO A 16 2.17 0.05 -43.03
CA PRO A 16 2.31 1.50 -43.00
C PRO A 16 3.76 1.92 -43.39
N PRO A 17 3.97 3.15 -43.89
CA PRO A 17 5.26 3.62 -44.40
C PRO A 17 6.24 4.08 -43.31
N ALA A 18 7.53 4.10 -43.64
CA ALA A 18 8.58 4.64 -42.77
C ALA A 18 8.64 6.17 -42.81
N GLY A 19 8.81 6.80 -41.64
CA GLY A 19 9.13 8.22 -41.49
C GLY A 19 10.63 8.52 -41.64
N PRO A 20 11.03 9.80 -41.76
CA PRO A 20 12.37 10.18 -42.23
C PRO A 20 13.47 10.05 -41.17
N THR A 21 14.60 9.47 -41.58
CA THR A 21 15.85 9.41 -40.81
C THR A 21 16.40 10.81 -40.54
N THR A 22 16.46 11.21 -39.28
CA THR A 22 17.10 12.47 -38.85
C THR A 22 18.39 12.15 -38.09
N GLN A 23 19.55 12.43 -38.67
CA GLN A 23 20.84 12.27 -37.98
C GLN A 23 21.05 13.40 -36.97
N ILE A 24 21.13 13.07 -35.68
CA ILE A 24 21.63 13.98 -34.64
C ILE A 24 22.89 13.38 -34.02
N ARG A 25 24.02 14.05 -34.22
CA ARG A 25 25.36 13.62 -33.82
C ARG A 25 25.88 14.54 -32.71
N SER A 26 25.73 14.14 -31.44
CA SER A 26 26.22 14.94 -30.31
C SER A 26 26.78 14.10 -29.16
N LYS A 27 28.11 13.93 -29.18
CA LYS A 27 29.02 13.80 -28.02
C LYS A 27 28.62 12.85 -26.88
N ILE A 28 29.20 11.65 -26.92
CA ILE A 28 29.47 10.87 -25.70
C ILE A 28 30.38 11.70 -24.78
N GLY A 29 29.99 11.84 -23.51
CA GLY A 29 30.87 12.27 -22.43
C GLY A 29 31.33 11.04 -21.65
N THR A 30 32.63 10.78 -21.61
CA THR A 30 33.20 9.62 -20.88
C THR A 30 33.33 9.91 -19.40
N SER A 31 32.63 9.15 -18.56
CA SER A 31 32.86 9.07 -17.11
C SER A 31 33.15 7.63 -16.72
N ASN A 32 34.42 7.27 -16.63
CA ASN A 32 34.83 5.93 -16.23
C ASN A 32 34.51 5.72 -14.74
N GLY A 33 33.48 4.92 -14.44
CA GLY A 33 33.29 4.31 -13.14
C GLY A 33 33.96 2.93 -13.15
N THR A 34 35.00 2.73 -12.35
CA THR A 34 35.68 1.42 -12.23
C THR A 34 34.76 0.40 -11.58
N SER A 35 34.40 -0.66 -12.31
CA SER A 35 33.97 -1.91 -11.68
C SER A 35 35.19 -2.63 -11.11
N THR A 36 35.03 -3.34 -9.99
CA THR A 36 36.10 -4.07 -9.31
C THR A 36 35.55 -5.39 -8.76
N TYR A 37 35.54 -6.42 -9.59
CA TYR A 37 35.36 -7.81 -9.18
C TYR A 37 36.74 -8.39 -8.79
N PRO A 38 36.97 -8.82 -7.54
CA PRO A 38 38.20 -9.48 -7.14
C PRO A 38 38.18 -10.98 -7.50
N LEU A 39 39.32 -11.52 -7.93
CA LEU A 39 39.47 -12.93 -8.30
C LEU A 39 39.39 -13.90 -7.12
N GLN A 40 39.16 -15.17 -7.47
CA GLN A 40 38.83 -16.32 -6.62
C GLN A 40 39.71 -16.53 -5.38
N SER A 41 39.12 -17.17 -4.37
CA SER A 41 39.81 -17.63 -3.17
C SER A 41 40.78 -18.80 -3.43
N GLN A 42 42.04 -18.67 -2.99
CA GLN A 42 42.92 -19.82 -2.74
C GLN A 42 43.20 -19.99 -1.24
N THR A 43 43.43 -21.24 -0.82
CA THR A 43 43.47 -21.63 0.61
C THR A 43 44.88 -21.78 1.17
N SER A 44 44.97 -21.69 2.51
CA SER A 44 45.96 -22.33 3.40
C SER A 44 47.28 -21.61 3.76
N ARG A 45 47.45 -21.34 5.08
CA ARG A 45 48.71 -21.14 5.86
C ARG A 45 49.55 -19.88 5.49
N GLU A 46 50.25 -19.15 6.37
CA GLU A 46 50.95 -19.51 7.61
C GLU A 46 51.40 -18.25 8.42
N LEU A 47 51.36 -18.34 9.77
CA LEU A 47 52.16 -17.63 10.82
C LEU A 47 52.50 -16.10 10.82
N LEU A 48 52.10 -15.46 11.94
CA LEU A 48 52.90 -14.57 12.84
C LEU A 48 53.58 -13.26 12.34
N ARG A 49 53.02 -12.11 12.78
CA ARG A 49 53.63 -11.11 13.72
C ARG A 49 52.61 -9.99 14.00
N GLU A 50 52.27 -9.65 15.24
CA GLU A 50 52.99 -8.85 16.26
C GLU A 50 53.18 -7.35 15.96
N ASN A 51 52.91 -6.56 17.01
CA ASN A 51 53.23 -5.15 17.26
C ASN A 51 52.39 -4.05 16.60
N SER A 52 52.11 -2.91 17.24
CA SER A 52 51.92 -2.56 18.68
C SER A 52 51.72 -1.03 18.79
N SER A 53 50.70 -0.58 19.54
CA SER A 53 50.62 0.74 20.21
C SER A 53 50.86 2.02 19.34
N GLU A 54 50.69 3.28 19.79
CA GLU A 54 50.25 3.78 21.10
C GLU A 54 49.41 5.07 21.01
N SER A 55 48.66 5.31 22.08
CA SER A 55 47.91 6.53 22.45
C SER A 55 48.64 7.87 22.24
N SER A 56 47.89 8.97 21.99
CA SER A 56 47.67 10.02 23.02
C SER A 56 47.04 11.36 22.55
N ARG A 57 45.96 11.79 23.24
CA ARG A 57 45.77 13.09 23.96
C ARG A 57 45.87 14.43 23.16
N ARG A 58 45.25 15.57 23.50
CA ARG A 58 44.29 16.00 24.55
C ARG A 58 43.84 17.46 24.26
N SER A 59 42.62 17.86 24.68
CA SER A 59 42.21 19.23 25.19
C SER A 59 42.51 20.50 24.37
N SER A 60 41.92 21.68 24.57
CA SER A 60 40.63 22.18 25.12
C SER A 60 40.63 23.70 24.91
N GLY A 61 39.48 24.37 24.82
CA GLY A 61 39.44 25.84 24.89
C GLY A 61 38.11 26.48 24.49
N ALA A 62 37.62 27.42 25.31
CA ALA A 62 36.48 28.28 25.02
C ALA A 62 36.87 29.74 25.33
N GLY A 63 36.32 30.71 24.59
CA GLY A 63 36.62 32.12 24.81
C GLY A 63 35.83 33.08 23.91
N ILE A 64 35.09 34.00 24.54
CA ILE A 64 34.33 35.13 23.98
C ILE A 64 34.54 36.28 24.98
N PRO A 65 34.94 37.52 24.59
CA PRO A 65 33.92 38.58 24.39
C PRO A 65 34.24 39.78 23.44
N SER A 66 33.21 40.16 22.68
CA SER A 66 32.61 41.52 22.51
C SER A 66 33.39 42.79 22.11
N SER A 67 32.74 43.50 21.16
CA SER A 67 32.66 44.98 20.98
C SER A 67 33.82 45.69 20.22
N ASN A 68 33.63 46.87 19.59
CA ASN A 68 32.48 47.79 19.61
C ASN A 68 32.37 48.72 18.36
N ASN A 69 31.33 49.58 18.34
CA ASN A 69 31.11 50.80 17.51
C ASN A 69 30.52 50.63 16.09
N VAL A 70 29.56 51.40 15.52
CA VAL A 70 28.80 52.68 15.76
C VAL A 70 28.95 53.56 14.48
N SER A 71 27.98 54.30 13.92
CA SER A 71 26.50 54.42 14.00
C SER A 71 25.98 55.33 12.85
N MET A 72 24.65 55.44 12.66
CA MET A 72 23.84 56.66 12.35
C MET A 72 22.52 56.25 11.63
N THR A 73 21.38 56.12 12.32
CA THR A 73 20.35 57.16 12.60
C THR A 73 19.58 57.73 11.40
N ASN A 74 18.25 57.55 11.41
CA ASN A 74 17.37 58.67 11.77
C ASN A 74 15.97 58.20 12.20
N THR A 75 15.28 58.99 13.03
CA THR A 75 13.88 58.77 13.45
C THR A 75 13.09 60.08 13.42
N ARG A 76 11.78 60.01 13.14
CA ARG A 76 10.80 61.03 13.54
C ARG A 76 9.38 60.45 13.56
N ASN A 77 8.44 61.19 14.16
CA ASN A 77 7.35 60.60 14.93
C ASN A 77 6.10 61.52 14.97
N LEU A 78 4.97 60.98 15.45
CA LEU A 78 3.78 61.65 16.05
C LEU A 78 2.72 62.36 15.18
N SER A 79 1.50 61.77 15.21
CA SER A 79 0.17 62.42 15.47
C SER A 79 -0.45 63.37 14.40
N ARG A 80 -1.77 63.55 14.25
CA ARG A 80 -2.87 63.67 15.25
C ARG A 80 -4.28 63.71 14.60
N GLU A 81 -5.31 63.33 15.38
CA GLU A 81 -6.81 63.49 15.32
C GLU A 81 -7.57 64.23 14.18
N GLN A 82 -8.87 63.84 14.06
CA GLN A 82 -10.10 64.59 13.65
C GLN A 82 -10.82 64.11 12.35
N SER A 83 -12.17 64.07 12.22
CA SER A 83 -13.31 64.11 13.19
C SER A 83 -14.68 64.00 12.48
N ARG A 84 -15.75 63.56 13.19
CA ARG A 84 -17.21 63.91 12.99
C ARG A 84 -17.94 63.34 11.76
N GLU A 85 -19.29 63.31 11.64
CA GLU A 85 -20.51 63.35 12.51
C GLU A 85 -21.71 62.94 11.59
N SER A 86 -22.91 62.48 11.99
CA SER A 86 -23.42 61.78 13.20
C SER A 86 -24.91 61.40 13.01
N ASN A 87 -25.49 60.70 14.00
CA ASN A 87 -26.93 60.40 14.25
C ASN A 87 -27.49 59.11 13.59
N VAL A 88 -28.24 58.18 14.23
CA VAL A 88 -29.06 58.07 15.48
C VAL A 88 -30.58 58.16 15.26
N ASN A 89 -31.29 57.02 15.45
CA ASN A 89 -32.58 56.81 16.14
C ASN A 89 -33.30 55.51 15.67
N THR A 90 -34.18 54.80 16.42
CA THR A 90 -34.35 54.60 17.88
C THR A 90 -35.44 53.54 18.19
N ILE A 91 -35.16 52.60 19.10
CA ILE A 91 -36.05 51.85 20.05
C ILE A 91 -37.37 51.20 19.54
N ILE A 92 -37.56 49.91 19.86
CA ILE A 92 -38.64 49.38 20.73
C ILE A 92 -38.22 48.01 21.29
N SER A 93 -38.55 47.74 22.56
CA SER A 93 -38.17 46.51 23.30
C SER A 93 -39.40 45.83 23.91
N SER A 94 -39.35 44.51 24.11
CA SER A 94 -40.34 43.80 24.94
C SER A 94 -39.74 42.59 25.67
N ASN A 95 -39.37 42.77 26.94
CA ASN A 95 -38.97 41.68 27.83
C ASN A 95 -40.18 40.85 28.29
N LYS A 96 -39.98 39.56 28.52
CA LYS A 96 -40.66 38.79 29.59
C LYS A 96 -39.73 37.73 30.17
N ILE A 97 -40.03 37.27 31.38
CA ILE A 97 -39.03 36.76 32.33
C ILE A 97 -39.07 35.22 32.44
N SER A 98 -37.90 34.67 32.76
CA SER A 98 -37.57 33.25 32.93
C SER A 98 -38.45 32.48 33.91
N ILE A 99 -38.55 31.17 33.69
CA ILE A 99 -38.67 30.16 34.76
C ILE A 99 -37.41 29.31 34.71
N ALA A 100 -36.71 29.17 35.83
CA ALA A 100 -35.52 28.34 35.92
C ALA A 100 -35.89 26.90 36.34
N THR A 101 -35.20 25.91 35.79
CA THR A 101 -35.12 24.57 36.38
C THR A 101 -33.67 24.10 36.23
N ILE A 102 -32.90 24.30 37.30
CA ILE A 102 -31.51 23.86 37.38
C ILE A 102 -31.53 22.39 37.80
N ASN A 103 -30.96 21.51 36.97
CA ASN A 103 -30.47 20.21 37.39
C ASN A 103 -29.10 19.99 36.74
N ASN A 104 -28.09 19.70 37.57
CA ASN A 104 -26.69 19.62 37.12
C ASN A 104 -26.40 18.31 36.39
N THR A 105 -25.88 18.42 35.17
CA THR A 105 -24.90 17.47 34.62
C THR A 105 -23.76 18.25 33.99
N ASN A 106 -22.80 18.67 34.82
CA ASN A 106 -21.55 19.29 34.35
C ASN A 106 -20.65 18.23 33.72
N ILE A 107 -20.84 17.99 32.43
CA ILE A 107 -19.81 17.47 31.52
C ILE A 107 -19.43 18.66 30.65
N SER A 108 -18.13 18.98 30.59
CA SER A 108 -17.65 20.15 29.87
C SER A 108 -17.74 19.93 28.35
N LYS A 109 -18.83 20.39 27.73
CA LYS A 109 -18.83 20.63 26.28
C LYS A 109 -17.72 21.65 25.98
N ILE A 110 -16.73 21.22 25.22
CA ILE A 110 -15.77 22.12 24.58
C ILE A 110 -16.53 22.79 23.45
N GLU A 111 -17.07 23.98 23.69
CA GLU A 111 -17.88 24.69 22.70
C GLU A 111 -17.05 24.91 21.42
N TYR A 112 -17.57 24.41 20.30
CA TYR A 112 -16.95 24.46 18.99
C TYR A 112 -17.90 25.18 18.03
N ASP A 113 -17.33 25.79 17.00
CA ASP A 113 -18.08 26.56 16.02
C ASP A 113 -18.70 25.62 14.98
N GLU A 114 -20.01 25.37 15.09
CA GLU A 114 -20.76 24.50 14.16
C GLU A 114 -20.75 25.06 12.73
N GLU A 115 -21.02 26.36 12.55
CA GLU A 115 -21.09 27.00 11.23
C GLU A 115 -19.72 26.96 10.52
N LYS A 116 -18.65 27.28 11.25
CA LYS A 116 -17.28 27.18 10.73
C LYS A 116 -16.87 25.73 10.44
N THR A 117 -17.28 24.78 11.28
CA THR A 117 -16.99 23.35 11.04
C THR A 117 -17.68 22.86 9.77
N ILE A 118 -18.95 23.19 9.58
CA ILE A 118 -19.70 22.89 8.35
C ILE A 118 -19.00 23.53 7.13
N GLY A 119 -18.64 24.81 7.22
CA GLY A 119 -17.94 25.53 6.14
C GLY A 119 -16.60 24.89 5.74
N HIS A 120 -15.80 24.42 6.71
CA HIS A 120 -14.57 23.68 6.40
C HIS A 120 -14.84 22.33 5.72
N VAL A 121 -15.82 21.56 6.21
CA VAL A 121 -16.17 20.26 5.63
C VAL A 121 -16.73 20.39 4.22
N HIS A 122 -17.48 21.46 3.93
CA HIS A 122 -18.01 21.72 2.58
C HIS A 122 -16.88 22.01 1.58
N SER A 123 -15.93 22.89 1.94
CA SER A 123 -14.73 23.16 1.12
C SER A 123 -13.88 21.90 0.89
N LEU A 124 -13.66 21.12 1.96
CA LEU A 124 -12.97 19.83 1.91
C LEU A 124 -13.63 18.86 0.92
N ILE A 125 -14.96 18.74 0.94
CA ILE A 125 -15.70 17.87 0.02
C ILE A 125 -15.58 18.36 -1.43
N GLU A 126 -15.68 19.67 -1.68
CA GLU A 126 -15.54 20.23 -3.03
C GLU A 126 -14.13 19.97 -3.61
N GLU A 127 -13.08 20.33 -2.86
CA GLU A 127 -11.69 20.17 -3.31
C GLU A 127 -11.29 18.69 -3.44
N TYR A 128 -11.57 17.88 -2.42
CA TYR A 128 -11.18 16.47 -2.42
C TYR A 128 -11.94 15.65 -3.47
N THR A 129 -13.26 15.86 -3.66
CA THR A 129 -14.04 14.98 -4.55
C THR A 129 -13.86 15.29 -6.05
N GLU A 130 -13.52 16.53 -6.40
CA GLU A 130 -13.17 16.89 -7.79
C GLU A 130 -11.72 16.47 -8.12
N ASN A 131 -10.76 16.65 -7.20
CA ASN A 131 -9.37 16.20 -7.39
C ASN A 131 -9.15 14.69 -7.18
N TYR A 132 -10.10 13.97 -6.55
CA TYR A 132 -10.01 12.55 -6.20
C TYR A 132 -9.45 11.69 -7.34
N SER A 133 -8.55 10.74 -7.00
CA SER A 133 -7.97 9.78 -7.94
C SER A 133 -7.91 8.37 -7.34
N ASP A 134 -7.99 7.35 -8.19
CA ASP A 134 -7.75 5.95 -7.83
C ASP A 134 -6.27 5.53 -8.02
N ASN A 135 -5.46 6.38 -8.65
CA ASN A 135 -4.06 6.11 -9.03
C ASN A 135 -3.05 7.14 -8.49
N ASP A 136 -3.50 8.06 -7.62
CA ASP A 136 -2.68 9.15 -7.09
C ASP A 136 -3.16 9.45 -5.66
N ASP A 137 -2.30 9.18 -4.68
CA ASP A 137 -2.62 9.31 -3.26
C ASP A 137 -2.53 10.76 -2.74
N ARG A 138 -2.12 11.74 -3.56
CA ARG A 138 -1.97 13.13 -3.10
C ARG A 138 -3.27 13.76 -2.61
N PRO A 139 -4.42 13.70 -3.33
CA PRO A 139 -5.66 14.34 -2.88
C PRO A 139 -6.19 13.77 -1.56
N ILE A 140 -5.98 12.46 -1.31
CA ILE A 140 -6.37 11.84 -0.04
C ILE A 140 -5.38 12.18 1.09
N HIS A 141 -4.09 12.41 0.80
CA HIS A 141 -3.17 12.93 1.81
C HIS A 141 -3.47 14.40 2.16
N GLU A 142 -3.74 15.24 1.17
CA GLU A 142 -4.13 16.65 1.35
C GLU A 142 -5.40 16.73 2.21
N ALA A 143 -6.48 16.05 1.81
CA ALA A 143 -7.73 15.97 2.58
C ALA A 143 -7.57 15.42 4.02
N ILE A 144 -6.56 14.58 4.27
CA ILE A 144 -6.27 14.04 5.62
C ILE A 144 -5.56 15.07 6.50
N GLU A 145 -4.70 15.92 5.96
CA GLU A 145 -4.08 17.00 6.72
C GLU A 145 -5.10 18.13 6.98
N ASP A 146 -5.97 18.45 6.00
CA ASP A 146 -7.06 19.42 6.16
C ASP A 146 -7.99 19.05 7.32
N VAL A 147 -8.45 17.79 7.37
CA VAL A 147 -9.28 17.30 8.49
C VAL A 147 -8.54 17.46 9.82
N LYS A 148 -7.23 17.21 9.88
CA LYS A 148 -6.44 17.41 11.13
C LYS A 148 -6.30 18.88 11.53
N GLU A 149 -6.34 19.83 10.61
CA GLU A 149 -6.21 21.25 10.96
C GLU A 149 -7.44 21.76 11.73
N PHE A 150 -8.65 21.34 11.36
CA PHE A 150 -9.88 21.84 11.98
C PHE A 150 -10.62 20.86 12.90
N CYS A 151 -10.35 19.55 12.81
CA CYS A 151 -10.96 18.55 13.69
C CYS A 151 -10.29 18.56 15.07
N THR A 152 -11.07 18.86 16.11
CA THR A 152 -10.61 18.73 17.50
C THR A 152 -10.89 17.34 18.06
N THR A 153 -10.55 17.12 19.33
CA THR A 153 -10.92 15.93 20.09
C THR A 153 -12.38 15.94 20.60
N ASN A 154 -13.21 16.93 20.21
CA ASN A 154 -14.61 16.96 20.58
C ASN A 154 -15.43 15.96 19.75
N ILE A 155 -16.07 15.00 20.44
CA ILE A 155 -16.94 13.95 19.86
C ILE A 155 -18.14 14.53 19.11
N ASP A 156 -18.77 15.61 19.61
CA ASP A 156 -19.89 16.28 18.93
C ASP A 156 -19.43 16.92 17.61
N GLN A 157 -18.24 17.55 17.59
CA GLN A 157 -17.68 18.13 16.36
C GLN A 157 -17.33 17.02 15.35
N GLN A 158 -16.69 15.95 15.82
CA GLN A 158 -16.36 14.80 14.98
C GLN A 158 -17.63 14.13 14.40
N ALA A 159 -18.71 14.03 15.19
CA ALA A 159 -20.01 13.55 14.72
C ALA A 159 -20.64 14.48 13.67
N LEU A 160 -20.53 15.81 13.84
CA LEU A 160 -20.95 16.79 12.84
C LEU A 160 -20.16 16.64 11.52
N ILE A 161 -18.83 16.46 11.61
CA ILE A 161 -17.98 16.24 10.43
C ILE A 161 -18.44 14.99 9.68
N ILE A 162 -18.67 13.88 10.38
CA ILE A 162 -19.17 12.63 9.78
C ILE A 162 -20.55 12.83 9.15
N ARG A 163 -21.47 13.55 9.82
CA ARG A 163 -22.79 13.88 9.25
C ARG A 163 -22.64 14.58 7.90
N GLU A 164 -21.87 15.67 7.86
CA GLU A 164 -21.69 16.48 6.66
C GLU A 164 -20.94 15.75 5.54
N LEU A 165 -19.96 14.91 5.87
CA LEU A 165 -19.29 14.05 4.90
C LEU A 165 -20.29 13.12 4.18
N PHE A 166 -21.25 12.54 4.90
CA PHE A 166 -22.29 11.71 4.28
C PHE A 166 -23.33 12.54 3.50
N THR A 167 -23.95 13.55 4.13
CA THR A 167 -25.15 14.22 3.58
C THR A 167 -24.87 14.95 2.28
N ASN A 168 -23.78 15.71 2.19
CA ASN A 168 -23.49 16.56 1.04
C ASN A 168 -23.10 15.78 -0.24
N VAL A 169 -22.78 14.48 -0.13
CA VAL A 169 -22.50 13.62 -1.30
C VAL A 169 -23.63 12.65 -1.64
N LEU A 170 -24.77 12.66 -0.94
CA LEU A 170 -25.92 11.81 -1.28
C LEU A 170 -26.38 12.05 -2.72
N GLU A 171 -26.60 13.31 -3.12
CA GLU A 171 -27.02 13.66 -4.50
C GLU A 171 -25.87 13.78 -5.51
N ALA A 172 -24.61 13.65 -5.06
CA ALA A 172 -23.45 13.84 -5.90
C ALA A 172 -23.22 12.68 -6.91
N LYS A 173 -22.18 12.81 -7.74
CA LYS A 173 -21.72 11.75 -8.65
C LYS A 173 -21.21 10.54 -7.84
N PRO A 174 -21.35 9.28 -8.31
CA PRO A 174 -20.80 8.10 -7.62
C PRO A 174 -19.31 8.20 -7.26
N ARG A 175 -18.50 8.93 -8.05
CA ARG A 175 -17.08 9.23 -7.74
C ARG A 175 -16.92 9.94 -6.40
N ALA A 176 -17.78 10.90 -6.07
CA ALA A 176 -17.73 11.64 -4.80
C ALA A 176 -18.11 10.73 -3.63
N ARG A 177 -19.14 9.90 -3.77
CA ARG A 177 -19.51 8.90 -2.74
C ARG A 177 -18.40 7.88 -2.49
N LYS A 178 -17.73 7.39 -3.53
CA LYS A 178 -16.52 6.56 -3.43
C LYS A 178 -15.40 7.28 -2.67
N ALA A 179 -15.08 8.50 -3.08
CA ALA A 179 -14.04 9.32 -2.47
C ALA A 179 -14.26 9.49 -0.97
N ILE A 180 -15.45 9.95 -0.56
CA ILE A 180 -15.78 10.09 0.86
C ILE A 180 -15.71 8.76 1.61
N GLY A 181 -16.17 7.65 1.03
CA GLY A 181 -16.02 6.33 1.65
C GLY A 181 -14.55 5.93 1.91
N HIS A 182 -13.63 6.27 1.01
CA HIS A 182 -12.19 6.08 1.22
C HIS A 182 -11.60 7.05 2.25
N LEU A 183 -12.02 8.31 2.28
CA LEU A 183 -11.63 9.26 3.32
C LEU A 183 -12.06 8.78 4.71
N LEU A 184 -13.31 8.31 4.83
CA LEU A 184 -13.88 7.72 6.05
C LEU A 184 -13.07 6.51 6.55
N ASP A 185 -12.62 5.61 5.66
CA ASP A 185 -11.81 4.44 6.03
C ASP A 185 -10.49 4.87 6.69
N ILE A 186 -9.85 5.90 6.12
CA ILE A 186 -8.50 6.32 6.51
C ILE A 186 -8.50 7.30 7.70
N VAL A 187 -9.47 8.23 7.82
CA VAL A 187 -9.54 9.12 9.00
C VAL A 187 -9.85 8.36 10.29
N LEU A 188 -10.66 7.29 10.19
CA LEU A 188 -10.93 6.40 11.31
C LEU A 188 -9.72 5.52 11.62
N HIS A 189 -9.11 4.86 10.62
CA HIS A 189 -7.91 4.04 10.84
C HIS A 189 -6.72 4.86 11.40
N LYS A 190 -6.52 6.10 10.94
CA LYS A 190 -5.53 7.03 11.49
C LYS A 190 -5.93 7.63 12.86
N ASN A 191 -7.09 7.26 13.41
CA ASN A 191 -7.65 7.75 14.69
C ASN A 191 -7.76 9.28 14.75
N ILE A 192 -8.05 9.93 13.62
CA ILE A 192 -8.30 11.37 13.52
C ILE A 192 -9.75 11.64 13.98
N ILE A 193 -10.67 10.77 13.59
CA ILE A 193 -12.03 10.69 14.11
C ILE A 193 -12.16 9.40 14.93
N SER A 194 -12.83 9.49 16.08
CA SER A 194 -13.08 8.36 16.99
C SER A 194 -14.25 7.48 16.52
N GLU A 195 -14.22 6.19 16.85
CA GLU A 195 -15.32 5.26 16.56
C GLU A 195 -16.65 5.72 17.17
N GLU A 196 -16.62 6.25 18.40
CA GLU A 196 -17.80 6.81 19.08
C GLU A 196 -18.42 7.98 18.29
N ALA A 197 -17.59 8.91 17.82
CA ALA A 197 -18.05 10.01 16.98
C ALA A 197 -18.50 9.56 15.58
N PHE A 198 -17.85 8.54 15.00
CA PHE A 198 -18.25 7.95 13.71
C PHE A 198 -19.67 7.37 13.79
N LEU A 199 -19.95 6.56 14.81
CA LEU A 199 -21.28 5.98 15.03
C LEU A 199 -22.31 7.04 15.41
N SER A 200 -21.92 8.06 16.20
CA SER A 200 -22.78 9.20 16.53
C SER A 200 -23.17 10.01 15.30
N GLY A 201 -22.19 10.38 14.46
CA GLY A 201 -22.43 11.11 13.21
C GLY A 201 -23.26 10.31 12.21
N PHE A 202 -22.98 9.01 12.03
CA PHE A 202 -23.79 8.15 11.18
C PHE A 202 -25.24 8.01 11.69
N LYS A 203 -25.46 7.98 13.01
CA LYS A 203 -26.81 8.03 13.60
C LYS A 203 -27.54 9.32 13.21
N MET A 204 -26.86 10.48 13.23
CA MET A 204 -27.45 11.75 12.75
C MET A 204 -27.81 11.70 11.26
N VAL A 205 -27.05 10.98 10.44
CA VAL A 205 -27.40 10.76 9.02
C VAL A 205 -28.69 9.95 8.91
N ILE A 206 -28.79 8.80 9.61
CA ILE A 206 -29.99 7.95 9.56
C ILE A 206 -31.24 8.67 10.10
N GLU A 207 -31.10 9.54 11.08
CA GLU A 207 -32.21 10.38 11.58
C GLU A 207 -32.75 11.36 10.53
N LEU A 208 -31.94 11.77 9.54
CA LEU A 208 -32.32 12.64 8.42
C LEU A 208 -32.78 11.87 7.16
N VAL A 209 -32.51 10.56 7.06
CA VAL A 209 -32.89 9.74 5.89
C VAL A 209 -34.39 9.80 5.55
N PRO A 210 -35.35 9.84 6.51
CA PRO A 210 -36.78 9.94 6.18
C PRO A 210 -37.15 11.19 5.37
N ASP A 211 -36.50 12.32 5.65
CA ASP A 211 -36.74 13.59 4.94
C ASP A 211 -36.06 13.56 3.56
N PHE A 212 -34.77 13.20 3.50
CA PHE A 212 -34.05 13.06 2.22
C PHE A 212 -34.66 12.00 1.29
N ALA A 213 -35.33 10.96 1.82
CA ALA A 213 -35.98 9.93 1.01
C ALA A 213 -37.19 10.43 0.19
N VAL A 214 -37.69 11.65 0.46
CA VAL A 214 -38.72 12.31 -0.36
C VAL A 214 -38.18 12.68 -1.73
N ASP A 215 -36.98 13.27 -1.77
CA ASP A 215 -36.34 13.79 -2.99
C ASP A 215 -35.28 12.85 -3.59
N ILE A 216 -34.74 11.91 -2.78
CA ILE A 216 -33.68 10.96 -3.17
C ILE A 216 -34.19 9.50 -3.10
N PRO A 217 -34.92 8.98 -4.11
CA PRO A 217 -35.43 7.59 -4.13
C PRO A 217 -34.37 6.49 -3.97
N LEU A 218 -33.10 6.79 -4.29
CA LEU A 218 -31.97 5.85 -4.22
C LEU A 218 -31.10 6.02 -2.96
N ILE A 219 -31.54 6.78 -1.95
CA ILE A 219 -30.74 7.10 -0.75
C ILE A 219 -30.09 5.88 -0.08
N TRP A 220 -30.80 4.76 0.03
CA TRP A 220 -30.26 3.53 0.63
C TRP A 220 -29.15 2.89 -0.22
N GLN A 221 -29.20 3.04 -1.55
CA GLN A 221 -28.10 2.65 -2.43
C GLN A 221 -26.92 3.61 -2.27
N TYR A 222 -27.17 4.92 -2.22
CA TYR A 222 -26.12 5.93 -2.10
C TYR A 222 -25.36 5.85 -0.76
N ILE A 223 -26.06 5.62 0.36
CA ILE A 223 -25.41 5.30 1.65
C ILE A 223 -24.64 3.98 1.55
N GLY A 224 -25.17 2.99 0.83
CA GLY A 224 -24.50 1.72 0.54
C GLY A 224 -23.26 1.86 -0.35
N GLU A 225 -23.19 2.85 -1.24
CA GLU A 225 -22.01 3.16 -2.03
C GLU A 225 -20.91 3.78 -1.14
N ILE A 226 -21.24 4.76 -0.30
CA ILE A 226 -20.29 5.36 0.66
C ILE A 226 -19.75 4.29 1.62
N LEU A 227 -20.65 3.50 2.23
CA LEU A 227 -20.28 2.43 3.15
C LEU A 227 -19.61 1.23 2.44
N GLY A 228 -19.89 0.97 1.17
CA GLY A 228 -19.20 -0.05 0.38
C GLY A 228 -17.74 0.32 0.09
N ALA A 229 -17.47 1.60 -0.18
CA ALA A 229 -16.11 2.12 -0.28
C ALA A 229 -15.37 2.12 1.07
N PHE A 230 -16.07 2.43 2.16
CA PHE A 230 -15.55 2.33 3.54
C PHE A 230 -15.18 0.89 3.94
N ILE A 231 -16.06 -0.09 3.72
CA ILE A 231 -15.83 -1.49 4.10
C ILE A 231 -14.86 -2.19 3.12
N GLY A 232 -14.88 -1.83 1.83
CA GLY A 232 -13.99 -2.38 0.80
C GLY A 232 -12.60 -1.74 0.74
N GLY A 233 -12.36 -0.69 1.52
CA GLY A 233 -11.20 0.19 1.44
C GLY A 233 -9.84 -0.46 1.73
N PRO A 234 -8.75 0.34 1.72
CA PRO A 234 -7.41 -0.14 2.01
C PRO A 234 -7.28 -0.84 3.37
N THR A 235 -7.93 -0.28 4.41
CA THR A 235 -7.79 -0.73 5.81
C THR A 235 -8.93 -1.63 6.27
N SER A 236 -10.13 -1.49 5.68
CA SER A 236 -11.30 -2.38 5.86
C SER A 236 -11.86 -2.39 7.29
N ASN A 237 -12.74 -1.43 7.55
CA ASN A 237 -13.46 -1.29 8.82
C ASN A 237 -14.63 -2.31 9.00
N MET A 238 -14.44 -3.57 8.57
CA MET A 238 -15.48 -4.63 8.53
C MET A 238 -16.23 -4.83 9.85
N LEU A 239 -15.55 -4.72 11.00
CA LEU A 239 -16.15 -4.89 12.32
C LEU A 239 -17.25 -3.85 12.63
N LEU A 240 -17.21 -2.66 12.00
CA LEU A 240 -18.23 -1.63 12.19
C LEU A 240 -19.54 -1.91 11.46
N LEU A 241 -19.59 -2.90 10.57
CA LEU A 241 -20.82 -3.27 9.87
C LEU A 241 -21.95 -3.65 10.85
N LYS A 242 -21.61 -4.23 12.02
CA LYS A 242 -22.57 -4.56 13.08
C LYS A 242 -23.14 -3.32 13.80
N PRO A 243 -22.35 -2.44 14.44
CA PRO A 243 -22.88 -1.23 15.06
C PRO A 243 -23.54 -0.26 14.06
N LEU A 244 -23.07 -0.18 12.81
CA LEU A 244 -23.72 0.63 11.77
C LEU A 244 -25.11 0.09 11.39
N LEU A 245 -25.26 -1.22 11.18
CA LEU A 245 -26.58 -1.81 10.89
C LEU A 245 -27.54 -1.75 12.09
N ASN A 246 -27.03 -1.76 13.32
CA ASN A 246 -27.86 -1.56 14.53
C ASN A 246 -28.48 -0.15 14.63
N LEU A 247 -28.01 0.82 13.85
CA LEU A 247 -28.55 2.18 13.78
C LEU A 247 -29.63 2.34 12.69
N VAL A 248 -29.83 1.33 11.85
CA VAL A 248 -30.70 1.37 10.66
C VAL A 248 -32.05 0.71 10.99
N PRO A 249 -33.18 1.15 10.40
CA PRO A 249 -34.48 0.48 10.57
C PRO A 249 -34.46 -0.99 10.12
N ASP A 250 -35.11 -1.88 10.88
CA ASP A 250 -35.11 -3.34 10.66
C ASP A 250 -35.44 -3.72 9.21
N GLU A 251 -36.41 -3.04 8.59
CA GLU A 251 -36.85 -3.28 7.20
C GLU A 251 -35.88 -2.77 6.13
N LYS A 252 -34.83 -2.04 6.53
CA LYS A 252 -33.78 -1.49 5.67
C LYS A 252 -32.41 -2.12 5.86
N CYS A 253 -32.11 -2.75 7.00
CA CYS A 253 -30.80 -3.36 7.27
C CYS A 253 -30.34 -4.34 6.18
N LYS A 254 -31.22 -5.25 5.72
CA LYS A 254 -30.92 -6.17 4.61
C LYS A 254 -30.61 -5.45 3.28
N GLN A 255 -31.43 -4.44 2.96
CA GLN A 255 -31.30 -3.68 1.70
C GLN A 255 -29.98 -2.91 1.68
N LEU A 256 -29.64 -2.24 2.77
CA LEU A 256 -28.38 -1.52 2.89
C LEU A 256 -27.18 -2.49 2.83
N PHE A 257 -27.22 -3.61 3.55
CA PHE A 257 -26.17 -4.64 3.51
C PHE A 257 -25.94 -5.17 2.08
N GLN A 258 -27.00 -5.44 1.31
CA GLN A 258 -26.88 -5.82 -0.10
C GLN A 258 -26.13 -4.77 -0.93
N TYR A 259 -26.41 -3.48 -0.74
CA TYR A 259 -25.69 -2.42 -1.45
C TYR A 259 -24.22 -2.32 -1.00
N ILE A 260 -23.95 -2.33 0.31
CA ILE A 260 -22.58 -2.28 0.88
C ILE A 260 -21.73 -3.41 0.30
N ILE A 261 -22.18 -4.66 0.41
CA ILE A 261 -21.38 -5.82 0.01
C ILE A 261 -21.19 -5.86 -1.52
N ARG A 262 -22.21 -5.54 -2.31
CA ARG A 262 -22.07 -5.49 -3.79
C ARG A 262 -21.09 -4.41 -4.23
N TYR A 263 -21.18 -3.20 -3.68
CA TYR A 263 -20.27 -2.11 -4.05
C TYR A 263 -18.83 -2.34 -3.56
N ALA A 264 -18.65 -2.89 -2.36
CA ALA A 264 -17.33 -3.28 -1.85
C ALA A 264 -16.65 -4.36 -2.73
N ILE A 265 -17.43 -5.25 -3.36
CA ILE A 265 -16.94 -6.22 -4.36
C ILE A 265 -16.55 -5.53 -5.67
N GLU A 266 -17.38 -4.61 -6.17
CA GLU A 266 -17.12 -3.84 -7.41
C GLU A 266 -15.85 -2.99 -7.31
N LEU A 267 -15.57 -2.42 -6.14
CA LEU A 267 -14.37 -1.62 -5.88
C LEU A 267 -13.10 -2.45 -5.63
N SER A 268 -13.22 -3.75 -5.39
CA SER A 268 -12.07 -4.57 -4.98
C SER A 268 -12.10 -5.99 -5.59
N SER A 269 -12.54 -7.00 -4.84
CA SER A 269 -12.88 -8.32 -5.38
C SER A 269 -13.70 -9.14 -4.38
N LYS A 270 -14.48 -10.10 -4.88
CA LYS A 270 -15.26 -11.03 -4.06
C LYS A 270 -14.39 -11.74 -3.02
N SER A 271 -13.23 -12.26 -3.43
CA SER A 271 -12.30 -12.98 -2.55
C SER A 271 -11.61 -12.06 -1.52
N ARG A 272 -11.46 -10.74 -1.76
CA ARG A 272 -10.98 -9.78 -0.73
C ARG A 272 -12.06 -9.54 0.34
N ILE A 273 -13.30 -9.26 -0.07
CA ILE A 273 -14.42 -9.05 0.86
C ILE A 273 -14.71 -10.32 1.67
N GLN A 274 -14.60 -11.51 1.06
CA GLN A 274 -14.70 -12.80 1.77
C GLN A 274 -13.64 -12.94 2.87
N ARG A 275 -12.37 -12.60 2.58
CA ARG A 275 -11.28 -12.65 3.58
C ARG A 275 -11.52 -11.66 4.72
N PHE A 276 -11.97 -10.44 4.44
CA PHE A 276 -12.29 -9.48 5.49
C PHE A 276 -13.46 -9.93 6.37
N TRP A 277 -14.51 -10.49 5.76
CA TRP A 277 -15.62 -11.10 6.49
C TRP A 277 -15.14 -12.22 7.42
N GLN A 278 -14.42 -13.21 6.88
CA GLN A 278 -13.88 -14.33 7.65
C GLN A 278 -12.93 -13.87 8.76
N SER A 279 -12.14 -12.81 8.51
CA SER A 279 -11.21 -12.21 9.48
C SER A 279 -11.94 -11.46 10.63
N SER A 280 -13.14 -10.94 10.38
CA SER A 280 -13.98 -10.31 11.42
C SER A 280 -14.63 -11.30 12.38
N GLY A 281 -14.71 -12.58 12.01
CA GLY A 281 -15.39 -13.62 12.77
C GLY A 281 -16.93 -13.57 12.71
N PHE A 282 -17.54 -12.65 11.95
CA PHE A 282 -18.99 -12.54 11.86
C PHE A 282 -19.66 -13.71 11.13
N SER A 283 -20.86 -14.06 11.60
CA SER A 283 -21.87 -14.79 10.84
C SER A 283 -23.01 -13.85 10.41
N LEU A 284 -23.85 -14.24 9.46
CA LEU A 284 -25.04 -13.43 9.11
C LEU A 284 -26.01 -13.29 10.31
N ASN A 285 -26.00 -14.25 11.24
CA ASN A 285 -26.78 -14.22 12.47
C ASN A 285 -26.26 -13.19 13.49
N ASP A 286 -25.03 -12.67 13.31
CA ASP A 286 -24.49 -11.58 14.13
C ASP A 286 -25.01 -10.21 13.71
N LEU A 287 -25.48 -10.06 12.47
CA LEU A 287 -26.01 -8.81 11.92
C LEU A 287 -27.55 -8.79 11.87
N PHE A 288 -28.19 -9.97 11.76
CA PHE A 288 -29.63 -10.08 11.53
C PHE A 288 -30.30 -11.03 12.53
N LYS A 289 -31.51 -10.67 12.96
CA LYS A 289 -32.40 -11.52 13.75
C LYS A 289 -32.71 -12.79 12.95
N ILE A 290 -32.57 -13.98 13.55
CA ILE A 290 -32.69 -15.28 12.86
C ILE A 290 -34.00 -15.39 12.06
N ASP A 291 -35.13 -15.06 12.68
CA ASP A 291 -36.47 -15.11 12.06
C ASP A 291 -36.65 -14.16 10.86
N SER A 292 -35.74 -13.21 10.67
CA SER A 292 -35.75 -12.31 9.51
C SER A 292 -35.06 -12.90 8.28
N LEU A 293 -34.17 -13.88 8.42
CA LEU A 293 -33.33 -14.37 7.32
C LEU A 293 -34.07 -15.40 6.45
N ASP A 294 -34.38 -15.00 5.21
CA ASP A 294 -34.96 -15.89 4.20
C ASP A 294 -33.88 -16.69 3.46
N SER A 295 -34.26 -17.84 2.89
CA SER A 295 -33.32 -18.73 2.21
C SER A 295 -32.72 -18.14 0.93
N SER A 296 -33.39 -17.19 0.26
CA SER A 296 -32.83 -16.47 -0.88
C SER A 296 -31.65 -15.57 -0.46
N PHE A 297 -31.81 -14.79 0.60
CA PHE A 297 -30.75 -13.94 1.16
C PHE A 297 -29.59 -14.77 1.72
N ILE A 298 -29.88 -15.86 2.43
CA ILE A 298 -28.84 -16.81 2.90
C ILE A 298 -28.07 -17.38 1.71
N ASN A 299 -28.74 -17.83 0.66
CA ASN A 299 -28.08 -18.38 -0.53
C ASN A 299 -27.28 -17.32 -1.33
N GLU A 300 -27.74 -16.06 -1.37
CA GLU A 300 -26.99 -14.95 -2.00
C GLU A 300 -25.65 -14.69 -1.30
N PHE A 301 -25.63 -14.80 0.03
CA PHE A 301 -24.48 -14.45 0.87
C PHE A 301 -23.74 -15.63 1.52
N ASN A 302 -24.12 -16.87 1.22
CA ASN A 302 -23.52 -18.07 1.80
C ASN A 302 -21.99 -18.08 1.62
N TRP A 303 -21.49 -17.62 0.48
CA TRP A 303 -20.07 -17.49 0.16
C TRP A 303 -19.24 -16.68 1.17
N LEU A 304 -19.85 -15.77 1.95
CA LEU A 304 -19.16 -15.07 3.05
C LEU A 304 -18.77 -16.05 4.16
N SER A 305 -19.68 -16.98 4.50
CA SER A 305 -19.54 -17.99 5.56
C SER A 305 -19.11 -19.37 5.05
N GLU A 306 -19.07 -19.58 3.73
CA GLU A 306 -18.38 -20.70 3.11
C GLU A 306 -16.90 -20.62 3.46
N THR A 307 -16.48 -21.43 4.42
CA THR A 307 -15.08 -21.81 4.58
C THR A 307 -14.70 -22.59 3.32
N THR A 308 -14.16 -21.88 2.32
CA THR A 308 -13.52 -22.48 1.14
C THR A 308 -12.49 -23.49 1.64
N SER A 309 -12.79 -24.78 1.54
CA SER A 309 -12.11 -25.88 2.24
C SER A 309 -10.68 -26.11 1.75
N LEU A 310 -9.78 -25.19 2.11
CA LEU A 310 -8.41 -25.07 1.60
C LEU A 310 -8.31 -25.13 0.06
N ILE A 311 -9.35 -24.59 -0.60
CA ILE A 311 -9.26 -23.99 -1.93
C ILE A 311 -8.53 -22.66 -1.65
N LYS A 312 -7.23 -22.49 -1.93
CA LYS A 312 -6.53 -22.84 -3.18
C LYS A 312 -7.32 -22.40 -4.42
N GLU A 313 -8.04 -21.28 -4.29
CA GLU A 313 -8.14 -20.36 -5.42
C GLU A 313 -6.70 -19.95 -5.72
N THR A 314 -6.20 -20.37 -6.88
CA THR A 314 -4.84 -20.09 -7.32
C THR A 314 -4.59 -18.60 -7.17
N ILE A 315 -3.64 -18.22 -6.32
CA ILE A 315 -3.21 -16.82 -6.27
C ILE A 315 -2.52 -16.60 -7.61
N ILE A 316 -3.18 -15.83 -8.49
CA ILE A 316 -2.87 -15.79 -9.93
C ILE A 316 -1.48 -15.18 -10.18
N VAL A 317 -0.96 -14.45 -9.19
CA VAL A 317 0.39 -13.93 -9.08
C VAL A 317 1.16 -14.63 -7.93
N PRO A 318 2.48 -14.77 -8.01
CA PRO A 318 3.29 -15.26 -6.89
C PRO A 318 3.30 -14.26 -5.71
N HIS A 319 3.47 -14.75 -4.49
CA HIS A 319 3.44 -13.94 -3.26
C HIS A 319 4.34 -14.52 -2.15
N ALA A 320 4.77 -13.68 -1.21
CA ALA A 320 5.40 -14.14 0.03
C ALA A 320 4.38 -14.70 1.03
N ASP A 321 4.74 -15.76 1.75
CA ASP A 321 3.99 -16.33 2.86
C ASP A 321 4.48 -15.73 4.19
N MET A 322 3.63 -14.93 4.85
CA MET A 322 4.04 -14.17 6.04
C MET A 322 4.40 -15.01 7.29
N PRO A 323 3.87 -16.23 7.52
CA PRO A 323 4.48 -17.21 8.40
C PRO A 323 5.93 -17.56 8.03
N LEU A 324 6.19 -17.98 6.80
CA LEU A 324 7.53 -18.36 6.33
C LEU A 324 8.53 -17.20 6.35
N VAL A 325 8.10 -15.97 6.00
CA VAL A 325 8.90 -14.74 6.17
C VAL A 325 9.40 -14.60 7.60
N ARG A 326 8.53 -14.83 8.61
CA ARG A 326 8.91 -14.75 10.02
C ARG A 326 9.87 -15.87 10.43
N LEU A 327 9.71 -17.07 9.89
CA LEU A 327 10.61 -18.19 10.14
C LEU A 327 12.02 -17.92 9.56
N PHE A 328 12.13 -17.50 8.29
CA PHE A 328 13.41 -17.09 7.71
C PHE A 328 14.08 -15.96 8.52
N LYS A 329 13.30 -14.93 8.90
CA LYS A 329 13.77 -13.76 9.66
C LYS A 329 14.13 -14.06 11.12
N SER A 330 13.71 -15.20 11.68
CA SER A 330 14.01 -15.61 13.05
C SER A 330 15.45 -16.15 13.21
N VAL A 331 16.41 -15.29 12.87
CA VAL A 331 17.84 -15.44 13.14
C VAL A 331 18.16 -14.71 14.46
N SER A 332 19.09 -15.25 15.23
CA SER A 332 19.26 -14.93 16.65
C SER A 332 20.10 -13.69 16.96
N ASP A 333 19.47 -12.69 17.59
CA ASP A 333 20.10 -11.85 18.62
C ASP A 333 19.66 -12.23 20.05
N GLN A 334 18.54 -12.96 20.19
CA GLN A 334 17.74 -13.02 21.44
C GLN A 334 17.46 -14.45 21.96
N GLY A 335 18.25 -15.43 21.54
CA GLY A 335 18.36 -16.73 22.22
C GLY A 335 17.35 -17.83 21.88
N THR A 336 16.32 -17.57 21.05
CA THR A 336 15.48 -18.62 20.46
C THR A 336 15.88 -18.82 18.99
N MET A 337 16.28 -20.03 18.60
CA MET A 337 16.78 -20.33 17.26
C MET A 337 15.82 -21.24 16.50
N VAL A 338 15.20 -20.73 15.43
CA VAL A 338 14.54 -21.60 14.44
C VAL A 338 15.59 -22.18 13.52
N THR A 339 15.72 -23.50 13.56
CA THR A 339 16.64 -24.28 12.73
C THR A 339 16.18 -24.34 11.28
N ASP A 340 17.11 -24.52 10.34
CA ASP A 340 16.76 -24.71 8.92
C ASP A 340 15.80 -25.90 8.74
N THR A 341 15.95 -26.96 9.55
CA THR A 341 15.06 -28.12 9.60
C THR A 341 13.60 -27.75 9.90
N GLU A 342 13.36 -26.83 10.83
CA GLU A 342 12.00 -26.36 11.15
C GLU A 342 11.40 -25.51 10.03
N ILE A 343 12.20 -24.68 9.35
CA ILE A 343 11.77 -23.91 8.18
C ILE A 343 11.40 -24.85 7.02
N ILE A 344 12.25 -25.85 6.77
CA ILE A 344 12.02 -26.89 5.77
C ILE A 344 10.77 -27.70 6.11
N THR A 345 10.60 -28.12 7.37
CA THR A 345 9.41 -28.85 7.83
C THR A 345 8.14 -28.00 7.69
N TYR A 346 8.24 -26.68 7.92
CA TYR A 346 7.13 -25.76 7.68
C TYR A 346 6.73 -25.76 6.19
N ILE A 347 7.70 -25.60 5.28
CA ILE A 347 7.51 -25.63 3.83
C ILE A 347 6.88 -26.97 3.41
N GLU A 348 7.48 -28.10 3.80
CA GLU A 348 7.03 -29.46 3.46
C GLU A 348 5.62 -29.78 4.00
N THR A 349 5.18 -29.13 5.09
CA THR A 349 3.86 -29.36 5.72
C THR A 349 2.77 -28.41 5.22
N HIS A 350 3.09 -27.14 4.94
CA HIS A 350 2.09 -26.10 4.68
C HIS A 350 2.06 -25.62 3.22
N MET A 351 3.18 -25.72 2.49
CA MET A 351 3.27 -25.26 1.11
C MET A 351 3.05 -26.41 0.12
N ASN A 352 2.44 -26.10 -1.01
CA ASN A 352 2.01 -27.09 -2.00
C ASN A 352 3.07 -27.24 -3.10
N SER A 353 3.89 -28.30 -3.05
CA SER A 353 4.91 -28.59 -4.08
C SER A 353 4.36 -28.83 -5.50
N LYS A 354 3.04 -28.88 -5.67
CA LYS A 354 2.33 -28.98 -6.95
C LYS A 354 1.74 -27.65 -7.44
N ASP A 355 2.05 -26.54 -6.79
CA ASP A 355 1.59 -25.20 -7.18
C ASP A 355 2.50 -24.59 -8.27
N LYS A 356 1.94 -23.87 -9.26
CA LYS A 356 2.73 -23.17 -10.31
C LYS A 356 3.77 -22.25 -9.65
N TYR A 357 3.40 -21.59 -8.57
CA TYR A 357 4.24 -20.59 -7.90
C TYR A 357 4.95 -21.11 -6.65
N TYR A 358 5.01 -22.44 -6.42
CA TYR A 358 5.63 -23.02 -5.22
C TYR A 358 7.02 -22.47 -4.91
N ILE A 359 7.95 -22.56 -5.89
CA ILE A 359 9.32 -22.05 -5.74
C ILE A 359 9.31 -20.53 -5.55
N ARG A 360 8.52 -19.80 -6.34
CA ARG A 360 8.47 -18.33 -6.27
C ARG A 360 8.00 -17.84 -4.92
N ASN A 361 6.98 -18.48 -4.35
CA ASN A 361 6.42 -18.07 -3.07
C ASN A 361 7.43 -18.29 -1.93
N ILE A 362 8.23 -19.36 -2.00
CA ILE A 362 9.33 -19.62 -1.05
C ILE A 362 10.44 -18.57 -1.21
N VAL A 363 10.89 -18.29 -2.44
CA VAL A 363 11.95 -17.30 -2.72
C VAL A 363 11.49 -15.88 -2.32
N LEU A 364 10.26 -15.48 -2.66
CA LEU A 364 9.67 -14.21 -2.21
C LEU A 364 9.60 -14.11 -0.67
N SER A 365 9.27 -15.21 0.02
CA SER A 365 9.26 -15.24 1.49
C SER A 365 10.65 -15.05 2.10
N TYR A 366 11.67 -15.58 1.45
CA TYR A 366 13.08 -15.39 1.82
C TYR A 366 13.54 -13.95 1.54
N LEU A 367 13.23 -13.39 0.37
CA LEU A 367 13.62 -12.02 -0.01
C LEU A 367 12.98 -10.96 0.92
N GLU A 368 11.70 -11.11 1.25
CA GLU A 368 11.00 -10.25 2.23
C GLU A 368 11.56 -10.39 3.66
N ALA A 369 12.05 -11.58 4.04
CA ALA A 369 12.72 -11.76 5.33
C ALA A 369 14.05 -11.00 5.40
N CYS A 370 14.80 -10.99 4.29
CA CYS A 370 16.07 -10.28 4.15
C CYS A 370 15.91 -8.75 3.98
N LEU A 371 14.72 -8.26 3.64
CA LEU A 371 14.48 -6.83 3.37
C LEU A 371 14.53 -5.95 4.63
N ILE A 372 15.39 -4.93 4.59
CA ILE A 372 15.27 -3.70 5.37
C ILE A 372 14.47 -2.70 4.50
N ASN A 373 13.19 -2.56 4.81
CA ASN A 373 12.36 -1.50 4.24
C ASN A 373 12.35 -0.31 5.21
N ARG A 374 13.17 0.71 4.94
CA ARG A 374 13.23 1.97 5.69
C ARG A 374 13.41 3.12 4.71
N GLU A 375 12.33 3.81 4.38
CA GLU A 375 12.35 4.91 3.41
C GLU A 375 13.39 5.99 3.78
N PRO A 376 14.16 6.53 2.81
CA PRO A 376 14.12 6.24 1.36
C PRO A 376 15.02 5.07 0.92
N GLN A 377 15.53 4.23 1.84
CA GLN A 377 16.50 3.17 1.56
C GLN A 377 15.93 1.75 1.74
N LYS A 378 15.45 1.16 0.64
CA LYS A 378 15.17 -0.28 0.53
C LYS A 378 16.50 -1.04 0.36
N LYS A 379 16.84 -2.00 1.24
CA LYS A 379 18.14 -2.73 1.26
C LYS A 379 18.01 -4.20 1.68
N ILE A 380 18.95 -5.05 1.26
CA ILE A 380 19.03 -6.48 1.64
C ILE A 380 20.00 -6.67 2.82
N GLN A 381 19.63 -7.55 3.76
CA GLN A 381 20.51 -8.11 4.79
C GLN A 381 21.23 -9.34 4.21
N GLU A 382 22.44 -9.13 3.68
CA GLU A 382 23.27 -10.21 3.12
C GLU A 382 23.58 -11.32 4.14
N ASP A 383 23.72 -10.97 5.41
CA ASP A 383 23.98 -11.90 6.51
C ASP A 383 22.80 -12.86 6.74
N ILE A 384 21.56 -12.38 6.63
CA ILE A 384 20.36 -13.22 6.71
C ILE A 384 20.22 -14.05 5.43
N ALA A 385 20.47 -13.45 4.26
CA ALA A 385 20.39 -14.11 2.96
C ALA A 385 21.34 -15.32 2.89
N LYS A 386 22.65 -15.06 2.95
CA LYS A 386 23.70 -16.08 2.84
C LYS A 386 23.54 -17.17 3.91
N LYS A 387 23.17 -16.80 5.15
CA LYS A 387 22.89 -17.77 6.23
C LYS A 387 21.72 -18.72 5.96
N ARG A 388 20.66 -18.28 5.27
CA ARG A 388 19.47 -19.12 4.98
C ARG A 388 19.48 -19.71 3.57
N MET A 389 20.46 -19.37 2.72
CA MET A 389 20.52 -19.82 1.32
C MET A 389 20.52 -21.34 1.15
N ASN A 390 21.14 -22.09 2.07
CA ASN A 390 21.13 -23.56 2.06
C ASN A 390 19.70 -24.18 2.07
N ILE A 391 18.70 -23.47 2.60
CA ILE A 391 17.29 -23.87 2.51
C ILE A 391 16.80 -23.76 1.06
N LEU A 392 17.11 -22.66 0.37
CA LEU A 392 16.74 -22.48 -1.04
C LEU A 392 17.42 -23.53 -1.92
N LYS A 393 18.72 -23.80 -1.74
CA LYS A 393 19.43 -24.87 -2.46
C LYS A 393 18.74 -26.23 -2.29
N LYS A 394 18.33 -26.59 -1.07
CA LYS A 394 17.58 -27.84 -0.78
C LYS A 394 16.17 -27.88 -1.40
N ILE A 395 15.57 -26.73 -1.73
CA ILE A 395 14.23 -26.64 -2.32
C ILE A 395 14.26 -26.57 -3.85
N ILE A 396 15.25 -25.89 -4.44
CA ILE A 396 15.41 -25.68 -5.89
C ILE A 396 16.11 -26.88 -6.56
N GLN A 397 17.04 -27.52 -5.86
CA GLN A 397 17.67 -28.80 -6.22
C GLN A 397 18.31 -28.85 -7.62
N HIS A 398 18.80 -27.71 -8.11
CA HIS A 398 19.39 -27.55 -9.46
C HIS A 398 18.50 -28.06 -10.60
N THR A 399 17.18 -27.99 -10.41
CA THR A 399 16.24 -28.26 -11.51
C THR A 399 16.03 -26.98 -12.29
N SER A 400 16.48 -26.94 -13.55
CA SER A 400 16.46 -25.75 -14.44
C SER A 400 15.17 -24.93 -14.33
N ASN A 401 13.98 -25.56 -14.43
CA ASN A 401 12.70 -24.85 -14.28
C ASN A 401 12.53 -24.17 -12.91
N ALA A 402 12.99 -24.78 -11.81
CA ALA A 402 12.91 -24.18 -10.47
C ALA A 402 13.91 -23.03 -10.30
N GLU A 403 15.12 -23.14 -10.84
CA GLU A 403 16.09 -22.04 -10.87
C GLU A 403 15.53 -20.85 -11.66
N ILE A 404 14.95 -21.08 -12.84
CA ILE A 404 14.25 -20.06 -13.63
C ILE A 404 13.07 -19.45 -12.84
N GLN A 405 12.30 -20.25 -12.09
CA GLN A 405 11.27 -19.71 -11.19
C GLN A 405 11.87 -18.83 -10.07
N ALA A 406 13.07 -19.11 -9.58
CA ALA A 406 13.76 -18.24 -8.61
C ALA A 406 14.19 -16.90 -9.24
N VAL A 407 14.68 -16.89 -10.49
CA VAL A 407 14.98 -15.64 -11.21
C VAL A 407 13.71 -14.81 -11.43
N TYR A 408 12.59 -15.43 -11.83
CA TYR A 408 11.30 -14.73 -11.90
C TYR A 408 10.85 -14.18 -10.53
N ALA A 409 11.11 -14.88 -9.43
CA ALA A 409 10.80 -14.37 -8.09
C ALA A 409 11.65 -13.14 -7.71
N ILE A 410 12.92 -13.11 -8.10
CA ILE A 410 13.78 -11.90 -7.97
C ILE A 410 13.21 -10.76 -8.83
N GLN A 411 12.82 -11.03 -10.08
CA GLN A 411 12.19 -10.03 -10.96
C GLN A 411 10.89 -9.46 -10.34
N ASN A 412 9.98 -10.32 -9.88
CA ASN A 412 8.73 -9.93 -9.22
C ASN A 412 9.01 -9.08 -7.95
N PHE A 413 10.02 -9.45 -7.15
CA PHE A 413 10.41 -8.74 -5.94
C PHE A 413 10.98 -7.34 -6.24
N VAL A 414 11.93 -7.23 -7.17
CA VAL A 414 12.54 -5.94 -7.54
C VAL A 414 11.52 -5.00 -8.17
N ASN A 415 10.62 -5.51 -9.00
CA ASN A 415 9.49 -4.75 -9.58
C ASN A 415 8.56 -4.21 -8.48
N LYS A 416 8.14 -5.07 -7.53
CA LYS A 416 7.33 -4.68 -6.36
C LYS A 416 8.00 -3.59 -5.51
N LEU A 417 9.32 -3.54 -5.47
CA LEU A 417 10.09 -2.52 -4.75
C LEU A 417 10.40 -1.26 -5.58
N GLU A 418 9.84 -1.14 -6.79
CA GLU A 418 10.02 0.00 -7.71
C GLU A 418 11.48 0.16 -8.18
N HIS A 419 12.15 -0.97 -8.44
CA HIS A 419 13.52 -1.08 -8.95
C HIS A 419 14.57 -0.27 -8.16
N PRO A 420 14.82 -0.58 -6.86
CA PRO A 420 15.82 0.14 -6.07
C PRO A 420 17.22 0.02 -6.70
N PRO A 421 18.03 1.11 -6.75
CA PRO A 421 19.31 1.10 -7.43
C PRO A 421 20.23 -0.05 -7.00
N LYS A 422 20.77 -0.77 -7.99
CA LYS A 422 21.62 -1.98 -7.84
C LYS A 422 20.96 -3.21 -7.19
N MET A 423 19.67 -3.18 -6.82
CA MET A 423 19.07 -4.30 -6.07
C MET A 423 18.93 -5.58 -6.91
N ALA A 424 18.65 -5.48 -8.21
CA ALA A 424 18.62 -6.65 -9.09
C ALA A 424 20.01 -7.29 -9.23
N GLN A 425 21.05 -6.48 -9.51
CA GLN A 425 22.44 -6.92 -9.60
C GLN A 425 22.86 -7.64 -8.31
N LEU A 426 22.70 -7.00 -7.15
CA LEU A 426 23.02 -7.61 -5.85
C LEU A 426 22.30 -8.95 -5.61
N LEU A 427 21.05 -9.10 -6.07
CA LEU A 427 20.32 -10.36 -5.92
C LEU A 427 20.73 -11.42 -6.95
N PHE A 428 21.18 -11.04 -8.14
CA PHE A 428 21.78 -11.96 -9.11
C PHE A 428 23.15 -12.43 -8.60
N ASP A 429 24.03 -11.51 -8.20
CA ASP A 429 25.33 -11.78 -7.57
C ASP A 429 25.16 -12.79 -6.41
N ILE A 430 24.25 -12.53 -5.45
CA ILE A 430 24.02 -13.42 -4.28
C ILE A 430 23.49 -14.81 -4.66
N PHE A 431 22.62 -14.94 -5.68
CA PHE A 431 22.07 -16.24 -6.07
C PHE A 431 23.05 -17.04 -6.95
N TYR A 432 23.98 -16.37 -7.62
CA TYR A 432 25.08 -16.97 -8.36
C TYR A 432 26.23 -17.41 -7.41
N ASP A 433 26.79 -16.48 -6.64
CA ASP A 433 27.94 -16.70 -5.73
C ASP A 433 27.71 -17.82 -4.72
N GLU A 434 26.48 -17.94 -4.22
CA GLU A 434 26.10 -18.98 -3.26
C GLU A 434 25.64 -20.29 -3.95
N GLU A 435 25.85 -20.46 -5.26
CA GLU A 435 25.48 -21.64 -6.06
C GLU A 435 23.98 -21.99 -5.97
N CYS A 436 23.07 -21.01 -6.07
CA CYS A 436 21.62 -21.24 -5.92
C CYS A 436 20.84 -21.23 -7.25
N VAL A 437 21.39 -20.57 -8.28
CA VAL A 437 20.87 -20.50 -9.65
C VAL A 437 22.06 -20.60 -10.61
N SER A 438 21.97 -21.48 -11.62
CA SER A 438 22.99 -21.63 -12.66
C SER A 438 22.98 -20.50 -13.68
N GLU A 439 24.12 -20.32 -14.35
CA GLU A 439 24.29 -19.48 -15.54
C GLU A 439 23.28 -19.80 -16.65
N ASP A 440 23.07 -21.09 -16.95
CA ASP A 440 22.02 -21.58 -17.85
C ASP A 440 20.64 -21.01 -17.50
N ALA A 441 20.26 -21.01 -16.21
CA ALA A 441 18.97 -20.53 -15.75
C ALA A 441 18.82 -19.00 -15.83
N PHE A 442 19.90 -18.24 -15.59
CA PHE A 442 19.91 -16.79 -15.83
C PHE A 442 19.80 -16.48 -17.33
N PHE A 443 20.54 -17.20 -18.19
CA PHE A 443 20.48 -17.01 -19.63
C PHE A 443 19.14 -17.45 -20.25
N GLU A 444 18.52 -18.53 -19.78
CA GLU A 444 17.22 -18.97 -20.28
C GLU A 444 16.11 -17.99 -19.88
N TRP A 445 16.15 -17.44 -18.66
CA TRP A 445 15.27 -16.33 -18.25
C TRP A 445 15.42 -15.10 -19.16
N LEU A 446 16.65 -14.74 -19.55
CA LEU A 446 16.94 -13.61 -20.43
C LEU A 446 16.55 -13.86 -21.90
N LYS A 447 16.85 -15.06 -22.42
CA LYS A 447 16.70 -15.40 -23.85
C LYS A 447 15.27 -15.84 -24.19
N ASN A 448 14.55 -16.46 -23.26
CA ASN A 448 13.20 -17.03 -23.45
C ASN A 448 12.19 -16.59 -22.37
N PRO A 449 11.88 -15.27 -22.24
CA PRO A 449 10.93 -14.78 -21.24
C PRO A 449 9.49 -15.28 -21.47
N ASP A 450 8.83 -15.71 -20.38
CA ASP A 450 7.43 -16.14 -20.38
C ASP A 450 6.52 -14.94 -20.69
N PRO A 451 5.68 -14.98 -21.75
CA PRO A 451 4.73 -13.91 -22.08
C PRO A 451 3.72 -13.58 -20.97
N SER A 452 3.60 -14.44 -19.96
CA SER A 452 2.77 -14.25 -18.76
C SER A 452 3.46 -13.42 -17.67
N GLU A 453 4.77 -13.21 -17.76
CA GLU A 453 5.64 -12.74 -16.66
C GLU A 453 6.48 -11.52 -17.07
N THR A 454 5.99 -10.70 -18.00
CA THR A 454 6.75 -9.59 -18.61
C THR A 454 6.95 -8.37 -17.69
N GLU A 455 6.28 -8.30 -16.55
CA GLU A 455 6.28 -7.13 -15.66
C GLU A 455 7.64 -6.95 -14.97
N GLY A 456 8.27 -5.79 -15.16
CA GLY A 456 9.59 -5.46 -14.63
C GLY A 456 10.78 -6.13 -15.34
N HIS A 457 10.53 -7.09 -16.24
CA HIS A 457 11.57 -7.89 -16.91
C HIS A 457 12.66 -7.03 -17.57
N SER A 458 12.26 -6.12 -18.47
CA SER A 458 13.19 -5.27 -19.23
C SER A 458 13.96 -4.25 -18.37
N VAL A 459 13.42 -3.88 -17.20
CA VAL A 459 14.11 -3.00 -16.25
C VAL A 459 15.13 -3.79 -15.44
N VAL A 460 14.80 -5.03 -15.07
CA VAL A 460 15.74 -5.96 -14.42
C VAL A 460 16.88 -6.30 -15.39
N GLU A 461 16.58 -6.75 -16.60
CA GLU A 461 17.52 -6.96 -17.73
C GLU A 461 18.48 -5.77 -17.88
N MET A 462 17.95 -4.56 -18.06
CA MET A 462 18.77 -3.36 -18.25
C MET A 462 19.65 -3.04 -17.03
N SER A 463 19.23 -3.43 -15.82
CA SER A 463 19.97 -3.23 -14.57
C SER A 463 20.97 -4.35 -14.22
N THR A 464 20.87 -5.53 -14.84
CA THR A 464 21.77 -6.68 -14.66
C THR A 464 22.65 -6.95 -15.88
N LYS A 465 22.63 -6.09 -16.89
CA LYS A 465 23.47 -6.21 -18.09
C LYS A 465 24.96 -6.42 -17.78
N ASP A 466 25.52 -5.74 -16.79
CA ASP A 466 26.94 -5.87 -16.44
C ASP A 466 27.28 -7.27 -15.91
N PHE A 467 26.34 -7.92 -15.21
CA PHE A 467 26.47 -9.31 -14.75
C PHE A 467 26.45 -10.29 -15.93
N PHE A 468 25.51 -10.15 -16.87
CA PHE A 468 25.50 -10.98 -18.09
C PHE A 468 26.73 -10.75 -18.98
N THR A 469 27.23 -9.50 -19.06
CA THR A 469 28.44 -9.16 -19.83
C THR A 469 29.69 -9.79 -19.21
N TRP A 470 29.70 -10.03 -17.89
CA TRP A 470 30.78 -10.72 -17.18
C TRP A 470 30.70 -12.24 -17.37
N LEU A 471 29.50 -12.83 -17.30
CA LEU A 471 29.24 -14.24 -17.61
C LEU A 471 29.74 -14.62 -19.02
N GLU A 472 29.29 -13.90 -20.06
CA GLU A 472 29.73 -14.13 -21.45
C GLU A 472 31.27 -14.02 -21.64
N GLN A 473 31.97 -13.27 -20.78
CA GLN A 473 33.43 -13.13 -20.82
C GLN A 473 34.13 -14.31 -20.14
N ALA A 474 33.57 -14.84 -19.05
CA ALA A 474 34.13 -16.00 -18.34
C ALA A 474 34.12 -17.26 -19.24
N ASP A 475 33.02 -17.54 -19.94
CA ASP A 475 32.94 -18.61 -20.94
C ASP A 475 33.99 -18.44 -22.05
N THR A 476 34.10 -17.23 -22.62
CA THR A 476 35.00 -16.94 -23.75
C THR A 476 36.49 -17.09 -23.36
N GLU A 477 36.86 -16.76 -22.11
CA GLU A 477 38.23 -16.94 -21.61
C GLU A 477 38.57 -18.41 -21.32
N LEU A 478 37.58 -19.28 -21.10
CA LEU A 478 37.79 -20.73 -20.93
C LEU A 478 37.96 -21.45 -22.28
N GLU A 479 37.06 -21.23 -23.25
CA GLU A 479 37.18 -21.84 -24.59
C GLU A 479 38.50 -21.44 -25.28
N GLY A 480 38.92 -20.17 -25.13
CA GLY A 480 40.19 -19.69 -25.68
C GLY A 480 41.43 -20.25 -24.98
N GLY A 481 41.31 -20.73 -23.74
CA GLY A 481 42.41 -21.33 -22.99
C GLY A 481 42.76 -22.75 -23.45
N GLU A 482 41.75 -23.56 -23.80
CA GLU A 482 41.98 -24.94 -24.25
C GLU A 482 42.61 -25.02 -25.66
N GLU A 483 42.38 -24.04 -26.55
CA GLU A 483 43.06 -23.99 -27.86
C GLU A 483 44.55 -23.59 -27.77
N GLU A 484 44.99 -22.83 -26.73
CA GLU A 484 46.40 -22.45 -26.57
C GLU A 484 47.28 -23.51 -25.87
N GLU A 485 46.72 -24.49 -25.14
CA GLU A 485 47.51 -25.58 -24.52
C GLU A 485 47.80 -26.80 -25.43
N GLU A 486 47.14 -26.95 -26.60
CA GLU A 486 47.46 -28.01 -27.60
C GLU A 486 48.43 -27.58 -28.73
N SER A 487 49.16 -26.46 -28.59
CA SER A 487 50.04 -25.86 -29.62
C SER A 487 51.55 -26.15 -29.49
#